data_AF-A0A1S2M207-F1
#
_entry.id   AF-A0A1S2M207-F1
#
_cell.length_a   1.000
_cell.length_b   1.000
_cell.length_c   1.000
_cell.angle_alpha   90.00
_cell.angle_beta   90.00
_cell.angle_gamma   90.00
#
_symmetry.space_group_name_H-M   'P 1'
#
loop_
_entity.id
_entity.type
_entity.pdbx_description
1 polymer ?
#
loop_
_entity_poly.entity_id
_entity_poly.type
_entity_poly.pdbx_seq_one_letter_code
_entity_poly.pdbx_strand_id
1 'polypeptide(L)'
;MHKKLYIILAISIGLTIIFGINSYQKTLKFNSLQQDTYWWHAITQHRAIEDIDLALAQVNNPNDAILQLLMASETTNQSYIMTGNGTYIGAHVPFPYSVFVFHQKLSSVLWEAINELLIDGFIKENTLNLLLEYREILVMMTEQYDVENHKIKTLNGKQKIEKIGEFIENKYMK
;
A
#
# COMPACT_ATOMS: atom_id res chain seq x y z
N MET A 1 -54.65 21.79 -17.07
CA MET A 1 -53.58 20.79 -17.32
C MET A 1 -52.24 21.15 -16.67
N HIS A 2 -51.85 22.42 -16.56
CA HIS A 2 -50.52 22.81 -16.05
C HIS A 2 -50.21 22.46 -14.57
N LYS A 3 -51.21 22.48 -13.67
CA LYS A 3 -50.98 22.15 -12.24
C LYS A 3 -50.41 20.75 -12.00
N LYS A 4 -50.83 19.74 -12.76
CA LYS A 4 -50.30 18.37 -12.66
C LYS A 4 -48.86 18.28 -13.19
N LEU A 5 -48.53 19.04 -14.22
CA LEU A 5 -47.18 19.14 -14.78
C LEU A 5 -46.19 19.74 -13.76
N TYR A 6 -46.60 20.80 -13.05
CA TYR A 6 -45.76 21.42 -12.02
C TYR A 6 -45.49 20.49 -10.83
N ILE A 7 -46.44 19.64 -10.43
CA ILE A 7 -46.26 18.65 -9.36
C ILE A 7 -45.25 17.58 -9.79
N ILE A 8 -45.38 17.03 -11.01
CA ILE A 8 -44.45 16.03 -11.54
C ILE A 8 -43.04 16.61 -11.63
N LEU A 9 -42.90 17.84 -12.14
CA LEU A 9 -41.60 18.51 -12.24
C LEU A 9 -40.96 18.72 -10.85
N ALA A 10 -41.74 19.15 -9.86
CA ALA A 10 -41.26 19.33 -8.50
C ALA A 10 -40.79 18.00 -7.86
N ILE A 11 -41.53 16.91 -8.08
CA ILE A 11 -41.13 15.57 -7.62
C ILE A 11 -39.85 15.11 -8.31
N SER A 12 -39.72 15.30 -9.63
CA SER A 12 -38.52 14.93 -10.38
C SER A 12 -37.29 15.71 -9.90
N ILE A 13 -37.40 17.03 -9.71
CA ILE A 13 -36.31 17.86 -9.16
C ILE A 13 -35.93 17.41 -7.75
N GLY A 14 -36.93 17.16 -6.89
CA GLY A 14 -36.71 16.66 -5.53
C GLY A 14 -35.96 15.32 -5.52
N LEU A 15 -36.35 14.37 -6.38
CA LEU A 15 -35.66 13.09 -6.53
C LEU A 15 -34.24 13.28 -7.05
N THR A 16 -34.01 14.12 -8.05
CA THR A 16 -32.66 14.41 -8.57
C THR A 16 -31.75 14.98 -7.49
N ILE A 17 -32.25 15.89 -6.65
CA ILE A 17 -31.49 16.45 -5.52
C ILE A 17 -31.17 15.35 -4.49
N ILE A 18 -32.14 14.50 -4.13
CA ILE A 18 -31.92 13.40 -3.18
C ILE A 18 -30.88 12.40 -3.72
N PHE A 19 -30.99 12.01 -5.00
CA PHE A 19 -30.01 11.13 -5.64
C PHE A 19 -28.63 11.79 -5.72
N GLY A 20 -28.57 13.09 -6.03
CA GLY A 20 -27.33 13.87 -6.05
C GLY A 20 -26.65 13.91 -4.69
N ILE A 21 -27.39 14.19 -3.61
CA ILE A 21 -26.87 14.20 -2.23
C ILE A 21 -26.37 12.82 -1.83
N ASN A 22 -27.15 11.76 -2.08
CA ASN A 22 -26.75 10.39 -1.76
C ASN A 22 -25.49 9.96 -2.52
N SER A 23 -25.38 10.32 -3.81
CA SER A 23 -24.17 10.05 -4.60
C SER A 23 -22.98 10.82 -4.05
N TYR A 24 -23.15 12.11 -3.73
CA TYR A 24 -22.09 12.95 -3.19
C TYR A 24 -21.57 12.43 -1.84
N GLN A 25 -22.46 12.03 -0.93
CA GLN A 25 -22.08 11.42 0.35
C GLN A 25 -21.33 10.10 0.16
N LYS A 26 -21.76 9.26 -0.80
CA LYS A 26 -21.03 8.03 -1.15
C LYS A 26 -19.64 8.33 -1.69
N THR A 27 -19.49 9.31 -2.59
CA THR A 27 -18.19 9.73 -3.13
C THR A 27 -17.27 10.27 -2.05
N LEU A 28 -17.77 11.13 -1.15
CA LEU A 28 -16.98 11.65 -0.03
C LEU A 28 -16.48 10.51 0.88
N LYS A 29 -17.36 9.58 1.26
CA LYS A 29 -16.99 8.43 2.09
C LYS A 29 -15.99 7.51 1.39
N PHE A 30 -16.12 7.32 0.08
CA PHE A 30 -15.16 6.55 -0.71
C PHE A 30 -13.78 7.22 -0.73
N ASN A 31 -13.74 8.53 -0.97
CA ASN A 31 -12.48 9.29 -1.01
C ASN A 31 -11.76 9.29 0.35
N SER A 32 -12.49 9.41 1.47
CA SER A 32 -11.89 9.33 2.80
C SER A 32 -11.30 7.94 3.08
N LEU A 33 -12.04 6.87 2.78
CA LEU A 33 -11.55 5.50 2.94
C LEU A 33 -10.30 5.23 2.08
N GLN A 34 -10.27 5.77 0.85
CA GLN A 34 -9.13 5.65 -0.04
C GLN A 34 -7.89 6.34 0.54
N GLN A 35 -8.06 7.56 1.08
CA GLN A 35 -6.98 8.30 1.72
C GLN A 35 -6.46 7.57 2.97
N ASP A 36 -7.35 7.03 3.80
CA ASP A 36 -6.98 6.25 4.99
C ASP A 36 -6.18 5.00 4.59
N THR A 37 -6.61 4.32 3.53
CA THR A 37 -5.91 3.12 3.02
C THR A 37 -4.50 3.45 2.54
N TYR A 38 -4.34 4.56 1.82
CA TYR A 38 -3.03 5.03 1.37
C TYR A 38 -2.12 5.43 2.53
N TRP A 39 -2.67 6.10 3.54
CA TRP A 39 -1.94 6.49 4.75
C TRP A 39 -1.49 5.26 5.55
N TRP A 40 -2.38 4.31 5.79
CA TRP A 40 -2.04 3.05 6.45
C TRP A 40 -0.98 2.27 5.69
N HIS A 41 -1.09 2.19 4.36
CA HIS A 41 -0.06 1.57 3.53
C HIS A 41 1.28 2.27 3.72
N ALA A 42 1.34 3.60 3.69
CA ALA A 42 2.59 4.32 3.91
C ALA A 42 3.21 4.06 5.30
N ILE A 43 2.38 3.95 6.35
CA ILE A 43 2.85 3.58 7.69
C ILE A 43 3.48 2.20 7.70
N THR A 44 2.82 1.22 7.10
CA THR A 44 3.36 -0.15 7.07
C THR A 44 4.62 -0.22 6.23
N GLN A 45 4.70 0.50 5.10
CA GLN A 45 5.96 0.61 4.34
C GLN A 45 7.08 1.22 5.19
N HIS A 46 6.81 2.30 5.91
CA HIS A 46 7.79 2.98 6.74
C HIS A 46 8.35 2.06 7.82
N ARG A 47 7.48 1.36 8.55
CA ARG A 47 7.89 0.38 9.57
C ARG A 47 8.70 -0.77 8.98
N ALA A 48 8.27 -1.32 7.83
CA ALA A 48 9.03 -2.37 7.16
C ALA A 48 10.44 -1.90 6.76
N ILE A 49 10.61 -0.64 6.34
CA ILE A 49 11.93 -0.06 6.06
C ILE A 49 12.76 0.01 7.34
N GLU A 50 12.22 0.53 8.44
CA GLU A 50 12.91 0.63 9.73
C GLU A 50 13.37 -0.75 10.23
N ASP A 51 12.49 -1.75 10.18
CA ASP A 51 12.79 -3.11 10.60
C ASP A 51 13.88 -3.75 9.71
N ILE A 52 13.83 -3.55 8.38
CA ILE A 52 14.88 -3.99 7.46
C ILE A 52 16.21 -3.29 7.77
N ASP A 53 16.20 -1.98 8.00
CA ASP A 53 17.40 -1.21 8.34
C ASP A 53 18.06 -1.71 9.63
N LEU A 54 17.25 -1.97 10.65
CA LEU A 54 17.72 -2.53 11.92
C LEU A 54 18.29 -3.94 11.73
N ALA A 55 17.62 -4.79 10.94
CA ALA A 55 18.13 -6.12 10.62
C ALA A 55 19.51 -6.07 9.94
N LEU A 56 19.66 -5.18 8.96
CA LEU A 56 20.91 -4.98 8.22
C LEU A 56 22.03 -4.41 9.10
N ALA A 57 21.70 -3.54 10.06
CA ALA A 57 22.66 -3.04 11.04
C ALA A 57 23.08 -4.12 12.05
N GLN A 58 22.23 -5.14 12.26
CA GLN A 58 22.41 -6.21 13.23
C GLN A 58 22.92 -7.53 12.62
N VAL A 59 23.44 -7.54 11.39
CA VAL A 59 23.94 -8.77 10.72
C VAL A 59 24.98 -9.55 11.53
N ASN A 60 25.71 -8.89 12.44
CA ASN A 60 26.68 -9.53 13.34
C ASN A 60 26.04 -10.16 14.59
N ASN A 61 24.74 -9.94 14.83
CA ASN A 61 23.94 -10.61 15.85
C ASN A 61 22.72 -11.28 15.19
N PRO A 62 22.86 -12.54 14.72
CA PRO A 62 21.84 -13.22 13.93
C PRO A 62 20.47 -13.27 14.60
N ASN A 63 20.40 -13.41 15.93
CA ASN A 63 19.12 -13.49 16.64
C ASN A 63 18.35 -12.18 16.59
N ASP A 64 19.03 -11.04 16.78
CA ASP A 64 18.39 -9.73 16.72
C ASP A 64 17.99 -9.43 15.26
N ALA A 65 18.87 -9.72 14.28
CA ALA A 65 18.55 -9.57 12.87
C ALA A 65 17.34 -10.41 12.44
N ILE A 66 17.23 -11.67 12.89
CA ILE A 66 16.07 -12.53 12.64
C ILE A 66 14.79 -11.90 13.22
N LEU A 67 14.85 -11.41 14.47
CA LEU A 67 13.70 -10.77 15.10
C LEU A 67 13.22 -9.57 14.28
N GLN A 68 14.13 -8.72 13.81
CA GLN A 68 13.80 -7.57 12.98
C GLN A 68 13.23 -7.99 11.61
N LEU A 69 13.80 -9.00 10.96
CA LEU A 69 13.26 -9.53 9.70
C LEU A 69 11.86 -10.14 9.85
N LEU A 70 11.55 -10.74 11.01
CA LEU A 70 10.20 -11.22 11.32
C LEU A 70 9.22 -10.05 11.48
N MET A 71 9.62 -8.96 12.13
CA MET A 71 8.80 -7.73 12.23
C MET A 71 8.55 -7.11 10.85
N ALA A 72 9.59 -7.01 10.02
CA ALA A 72 9.47 -6.56 8.64
C ALA A 72 8.53 -7.45 7.82
N SER A 73 8.61 -8.78 8.00
CA SER A 73 7.76 -9.75 7.32
C SER A 73 6.29 -9.61 7.71
N GLU A 74 6.00 -9.47 9.01
CA GLU A 74 4.64 -9.26 9.50
C GLU A 74 4.06 -7.95 8.94
N THR A 75 4.82 -6.87 8.96
CA THR A 75 4.41 -5.57 8.42
C THR A 75 4.20 -5.62 6.89
N THR A 76 5.07 -6.33 6.17
CA THR A 76 4.93 -6.58 4.73
C THR A 76 3.67 -7.40 4.43
N ASN A 77 3.37 -8.42 5.25
CA ASN A 77 2.17 -9.24 5.13
C ASN A 77 0.89 -8.42 5.38
N GLN A 78 0.89 -7.49 6.34
CA GLN A 78 -0.21 -6.55 6.53
C GLN A 78 -0.42 -5.67 5.28
N SER A 79 0.66 -5.19 4.68
CA SER A 79 0.60 -4.41 3.42
C SER A 79 0.07 -5.25 2.25
N TYR A 80 0.48 -6.52 2.16
CA TYR A 80 -0.04 -7.49 1.20
C TYR A 80 -1.55 -7.72 1.37
N ILE A 81 -2.01 -7.96 2.60
CA ILE A 81 -3.43 -8.14 2.92
C ILE A 81 -4.22 -6.88 2.57
N MET A 82 -3.70 -5.68 2.87
CA MET A 82 -4.36 -4.42 2.52
C MET A 82 -4.48 -4.20 1.01
N THR A 83 -3.39 -4.43 0.28
CA THR A 83 -3.35 -4.28 -1.19
C THR A 83 -4.15 -5.37 -1.89
N GLY A 84 -4.30 -6.56 -1.30
CA GLY A 84 -5.07 -7.69 -1.83
C GLY A 84 -6.56 -7.70 -1.46
N ASN A 85 -6.93 -7.35 -0.22
CA ASN A 85 -8.33 -7.34 0.23
C ASN A 85 -9.15 -6.25 -0.45
N GLY A 86 -8.56 -5.11 -0.76
CA GLY A 86 -9.29 -4.10 -1.50
C GLY A 86 -9.43 -4.37 -2.99
N THR A 87 -8.75 -5.39 -3.52
CA THR A 87 -9.01 -5.90 -4.87
C THR A 87 -10.25 -6.81 -4.88
N TYR A 88 -10.63 -7.39 -3.74
CA TYR A 88 -11.72 -8.38 -3.64
C TYR A 88 -13.00 -7.85 -2.97
N ILE A 89 -12.94 -6.86 -2.08
CA ILE A 89 -14.11 -6.35 -1.34
C ILE A 89 -14.73 -5.13 -2.04
N GLY A 90 -15.12 -5.26 -3.31
CA GLY A 90 -16.08 -4.37 -4.03
C GLY A 90 -15.80 -2.86 -4.07
N ALA A 91 -14.73 -2.37 -3.46
CA ALA A 91 -14.28 -1.00 -3.41
C ALA A 91 -12.85 -1.02 -3.93
N HIS A 92 -12.69 -0.72 -5.22
CA HIS A 92 -11.39 -0.74 -5.91
C HIS A 92 -10.32 -0.10 -5.03
N VAL A 93 -9.46 -0.92 -4.43
CA VAL A 93 -8.29 -0.39 -3.75
C VAL A 93 -7.42 0.31 -4.78
N PRO A 94 -6.86 1.46 -4.43
CA PRO A 94 -6.29 2.36 -5.41
C PRO A 94 -4.83 2.02 -5.76
N PHE A 95 -4.42 0.77 -5.56
CA PHE A 95 -3.06 0.29 -5.81
C PHE A 95 -3.00 -0.56 -7.09
N PRO A 96 -1.97 -0.38 -7.93
CA PRO A 96 -1.70 -1.29 -9.04
C PRO A 96 -1.47 -2.73 -8.57
N TYR A 97 -1.87 -3.71 -9.39
CA TYR A 97 -1.67 -5.14 -9.09
C TYR A 97 -0.19 -5.50 -8.87
N SER A 98 0.73 -4.81 -9.55
CA SER A 98 2.17 -4.99 -9.34
C SER A 98 2.63 -4.63 -7.93
N VAL A 99 1.96 -3.70 -7.24
CA VAL A 99 2.25 -3.39 -5.82
C VAL A 99 1.89 -4.59 -4.94
N PHE A 100 0.79 -5.27 -5.22
CA PHE A 100 0.43 -6.51 -4.52
C PHE A 100 1.48 -7.61 -4.73
N VAL A 101 1.91 -7.83 -5.98
CA VAL A 101 2.94 -8.83 -6.33
C VAL A 101 4.28 -8.48 -5.69
N PHE A 102 4.64 -7.20 -5.62
CA PHE A 102 5.84 -6.73 -4.94
C PHE A 102 5.87 -7.18 -3.47
N HIS A 103 4.78 -6.98 -2.71
CA HIS A 103 4.74 -7.39 -1.30
C HIS A 103 4.85 -8.91 -1.12
N GLN A 104 4.26 -9.68 -2.03
CA GLN A 104 4.40 -11.14 -2.04
C GLN A 104 5.87 -11.56 -2.23
N LYS A 105 6.57 -10.93 -3.18
CA LYS A 105 7.99 -11.21 -3.46
C LYS A 105 8.90 -10.77 -2.33
N LEU A 106 8.67 -9.58 -1.77
CA LEU A 106 9.41 -9.09 -0.60
C LEU A 106 9.26 -10.06 0.59
N SER A 107 8.05 -10.55 0.87
CA SER A 107 7.84 -11.54 1.93
C SER A 107 8.68 -12.80 1.73
N SER A 108 8.79 -13.28 0.48
CA SER A 108 9.62 -14.44 0.16
C SER A 108 11.11 -14.20 0.43
N VAL A 109 11.63 -13.02 0.06
CA VAL A 109 13.03 -12.65 0.29
C VAL A 109 13.33 -12.44 1.78
N LEU A 110 12.40 -11.88 2.56
CA LEU A 110 12.53 -11.78 4.01
C LEU A 110 12.65 -13.17 4.67
N TRP A 111 11.83 -14.13 4.25
CA TRP A 111 11.92 -15.51 4.73
C TRP A 111 13.20 -16.22 4.30
N GLU A 112 13.69 -15.96 3.09
CA GLU A 112 14.98 -16.46 2.62
C GLU A 112 16.12 -15.94 3.51
N ALA A 113 16.15 -14.64 3.80
CA ALA A 113 17.15 -14.04 4.69
C ALA A 113 17.10 -14.61 6.12
N ILE A 114 15.89 -14.83 6.66
CA ILE A 114 15.69 -15.49 7.97
C ILE A 114 16.28 -16.90 7.95
N ASN A 115 15.98 -17.68 6.90
CA ASN A 115 16.47 -19.06 6.78
C ASN A 115 17.99 -19.10 6.65
N GLU A 116 18.60 -18.18 5.89
CA GLU A 116 20.05 -18.07 5.77
C GLU A 116 20.71 -17.72 7.12
N LEU A 117 20.14 -16.79 7.89
CA LEU A 117 20.64 -16.50 9.24
C LEU A 117 20.48 -17.69 10.19
N LEU A 118 19.39 -18.46 10.10
CA LEU A 118 19.16 -19.64 10.94
C LEU A 118 20.10 -20.81 10.62
N ILE A 119 20.42 -21.02 9.35
CA ILE A 119 21.18 -22.19 8.88
C ILE A 119 22.67 -21.86 8.77
N ASP A 120 22.98 -20.75 8.10
CA ASP A 120 24.34 -20.37 7.70
C ASP A 120 24.95 -19.32 8.64
N GLY A 121 24.12 -18.61 9.42
CA GLY A 121 24.56 -17.55 10.34
C GLY A 121 24.87 -16.21 9.68
N PHE A 122 24.64 -16.09 8.37
CA PHE A 122 24.80 -14.86 7.59
C PHE A 122 23.83 -14.83 6.41
N ILE A 123 23.50 -13.64 5.92
CA ILE A 123 22.68 -13.45 4.71
C ILE A 123 23.58 -13.53 3.48
N LYS A 124 23.23 -14.36 2.50
CA LYS A 124 23.98 -14.51 1.25
C LYS A 124 23.86 -13.24 0.41
N GLU A 125 24.87 -12.99 -0.41
CA GLU A 125 24.97 -11.78 -1.23
C GLU A 125 23.75 -11.55 -2.13
N ASN A 126 23.22 -12.60 -2.75
CA ASN A 126 22.02 -12.50 -3.61
C ASN A 126 20.80 -12.01 -2.82
N THR A 127 20.53 -12.63 -1.66
CA THR A 127 19.41 -12.31 -0.78
C THR A 127 19.56 -10.90 -0.21
N LEU A 128 20.78 -10.52 0.18
CA LEU A 128 21.11 -9.18 0.64
C LEU A 128 20.85 -8.11 -0.44
N ASN A 129 21.28 -8.37 -1.68
CA ASN A 129 21.06 -7.45 -2.80
C ASN A 129 19.57 -7.26 -3.08
N LEU A 130 18.78 -8.35 -3.06
CA LEU A 130 17.32 -8.27 -3.23
C LEU A 130 16.65 -7.52 -2.07
N LEU A 131 17.08 -7.73 -0.82
CA LEU A 131 16.58 -6.98 0.34
C LEU A 131 16.82 -5.48 0.18
N LEU A 132 18.04 -5.08 -0.18
CA LEU A 132 18.39 -3.67 -0.39
C LEU A 132 17.57 -3.07 -1.54
N GLU A 133 17.43 -3.78 -2.64
CA GLU A 133 16.64 -3.35 -3.79
C GLU A 133 15.15 -3.18 -3.44
N TYR A 134 14.56 -4.13 -2.74
CA TYR A 134 13.16 -4.00 -2.32
C TYR A 134 12.97 -2.92 -1.27
N ARG A 135 13.93 -2.74 -0.35
CA ARG A 135 13.92 -1.62 0.60
C ARG A 135 13.93 -0.27 -0.10
N GLU A 136 14.73 -0.08 -1.16
CA GLU A 136 14.69 1.16 -1.97
C GLU A 136 13.30 1.39 -2.59
N ILE A 137 12.64 0.33 -3.04
CA ILE A 137 11.27 0.42 -3.57
C ILE A 137 10.27 0.82 -2.48
N LEU A 138 10.38 0.26 -1.26
CA LEU A 138 9.57 0.69 -0.11
C LEU A 138 9.78 2.20 0.15
N VAL A 139 11.02 2.69 0.13
CA VAL A 139 11.34 4.10 0.34
C VAL A 139 10.66 4.98 -0.71
N MET A 140 10.79 4.62 -2.00
CA MET A 140 10.15 5.34 -3.10
C MET A 140 8.61 5.41 -2.97
N MET A 141 7.99 4.36 -2.41
CA MET A 141 6.55 4.32 -2.13
C MET A 141 6.17 5.15 -0.90
N THR A 142 7.02 5.17 0.13
CA THR A 142 6.76 5.86 1.41
C THR A 142 6.93 7.37 1.30
N GLU A 143 7.93 7.86 0.55
CA GLU A 143 8.21 9.30 0.36
C GLU A 143 7.02 10.12 -0.19
N GLN A 144 6.01 9.45 -0.71
CA GLN A 144 4.80 10.06 -1.25
C GLN A 144 3.86 10.57 -0.14
N TYR A 145 4.06 10.11 1.08
CA TYR A 145 3.20 10.40 2.22
C TYR A 145 3.98 11.10 3.32
N ASP A 146 3.30 12.09 3.90
CA ASP A 146 3.65 12.66 5.18
C ASP A 146 2.90 11.87 6.23
N VAL A 147 3.62 10.90 6.81
CA VAL A 147 3.07 10.03 7.85
C VAL A 147 2.63 10.85 9.07
N GLU A 148 3.41 11.86 9.45
CA GLU A 148 3.12 12.73 10.61
C GLU A 148 1.86 13.58 10.37
N ASN A 149 1.78 14.23 9.21
CA ASN A 149 0.69 15.17 8.92
C ASN A 149 -0.53 14.51 8.26
N HIS A 150 -0.53 13.18 8.09
CA HIS A 150 -1.61 12.40 7.46
C HIS A 150 -1.99 12.95 6.07
N LYS A 151 -0.99 13.44 5.35
CA LYS A 151 -1.16 14.14 4.07
C LYS A 151 -0.32 13.47 3.01
N ILE A 152 -0.86 13.40 1.81
CA ILE A 152 -0.04 13.11 0.63
C ILE A 152 0.84 14.33 0.39
N LYS A 153 2.16 14.16 0.37
CA LYS A 153 3.12 15.30 0.27
C LYS A 153 2.96 16.10 -1.03
N THR A 154 2.32 15.52 -2.06
CA THR A 154 1.99 16.20 -3.31
C THR A 154 0.60 15.78 -3.81
N LEU A 155 -0.09 16.66 -4.55
CA LEU A 155 -1.34 16.35 -5.27
C LEU A 155 -1.20 15.17 -6.25
N ASN A 156 0.03 14.75 -6.58
CA ASN A 156 0.35 13.68 -7.53
C ASN A 156 0.72 12.33 -6.89
N GLY A 157 0.60 12.16 -5.56
CA GLY A 157 1.00 10.89 -4.90
C GLY A 157 0.34 9.65 -5.51
N LYS A 158 -0.95 9.74 -5.88
CA LYS A 158 -1.64 8.67 -6.62
C LYS A 158 -0.94 8.28 -7.93
N GLN A 159 -0.62 9.27 -8.78
CA GLN A 159 0.07 9.07 -10.06
C GLN A 159 1.47 8.50 -9.86
N LYS A 160 2.14 8.84 -8.75
CA LYS A 160 3.48 8.35 -8.45
C LYS A 160 3.44 6.88 -8.02
N ILE A 161 2.44 6.43 -7.25
CA ILE A 161 2.22 4.99 -6.97
C ILE A 161 1.92 4.21 -8.25
N GLU A 162 1.11 4.76 -9.17
CA GLU A 162 0.84 4.14 -10.47
C GLU A 162 2.14 3.95 -11.26
N LYS A 163 3.00 4.99 -11.34
CA LYS A 163 4.31 4.90 -11.99
C LYS A 163 5.27 3.91 -11.32
N ILE A 164 5.25 3.80 -9.99
CA ILE A 164 6.03 2.77 -9.30
C ILE A 164 5.49 1.38 -9.64
N GLY A 165 4.17 1.24 -9.72
CA GLY A 165 3.53 0.01 -10.18
C GLY A 165 3.98 -0.38 -11.59
N GLU A 166 4.00 0.57 -12.53
CA GLU A 166 4.51 0.35 -13.89
C GLU A 166 6.00 -0.01 -13.90
N PHE A 167 6.81 0.63 -13.05
CA PHE A 167 8.22 0.29 -12.88
C PHE A 167 8.40 -1.16 -12.39
N ILE A 168 7.65 -1.56 -11.35
CA ILE A 168 7.69 -2.92 -10.80
C ILE A 168 7.27 -3.94 -11.85
N GLU A 169 6.19 -3.67 -12.58
CA GLU A 169 5.68 -4.55 -13.64
C GLU A 169 6.72 -4.76 -14.74
N ASN A 170 7.33 -3.68 -15.22
CA ASN A 170 8.36 -3.75 -16.26
C ASN A 170 9.63 -4.47 -15.81
N LYS A 171 10.01 -4.33 -14.54
CA LYS A 171 11.28 -4.86 -14.01
C LYS A 171 11.17 -6.29 -13.50
N TYR A 172 10.03 -6.70 -12.96
CA TYR A 172 9.90 -7.98 -12.24
C TYR A 172 8.79 -8.90 -12.75
N MET A 173 7.95 -8.49 -13.70
CA MET A 173 6.78 -9.27 -14.13
C MET A 173 6.78 -9.65 -15.63
N LYS A 174 7.82 -9.26 -16.37
CA LYS A 174 8.11 -9.73 -17.74
C LYS A 174 9.11 -10.88 -17.69
#